data_AF-A0A2P8MIU4-F1
#
_entry.id   AF-A0A2P8MIU4-F1
#
_cell.length_a   1.000
_cell.length_b   1.000
_cell.length_c   1.000
_cell.angle_alpha   90.00
_cell.angle_beta   90.00
_cell.angle_gamma   90.00
#
_symmetry.space_group_name_H-M   'P 1'
#
loop_
_entity.id
_entity.type
_entity.pdbx_description
1 polymer ?
#
loop_
_entity_poly.entity_id
_entity_poly.type
_entity_poly.pdbx_seq_one_letter_code
_entity_poly.pdbx_strand_id
1 'polypeptide(L)'
;MLKVILTCLKYDYNDKSRGYSFEYENFYKTLIKMDGIELLFFDICDFGDKKKREDNNNNLIKLIEKEKPDILLNILYEDQIKKETFLYIKNNTKTILVNWFCDDQWRFESTSIKWCWCFDYCVTTYKKAIVKYKELGYENIIFSQWACNQYNYFKRDIPFKYDVSFVGQPHSNRREIINKLKQKGIEVACFGYGWNEKDPNSSRISQDSMIDVFNSSKINLNLSNSSHLDAPQQIKGRNFEVPACGAFILTSDVEGLSHYYEIGKEVVVYSSFDDMVDKIKYFLINEEKRRTIANAGYIRTIKEHTYENRLNDIFKIVLKDGKDTNKKMDDLFYRFNYKEKADVLSVIFKNAVGKNIGIYGSGDHTTNLIKYYKKLIGDIKFNTYYFDSNSLKWGTEYLGGIIHSPKEIDELNLDRIIISSYEYEEDIFKYLNEITSGINIVKIYNGDKKENLFTD
;
A
#
# COMPACT_ATOMS: atom_id res chain seq x y z
N MET A 1 13.39 3.96 18.79
CA MET A 1 13.03 4.42 17.43
C MET A 1 14.12 3.97 16.48
N LEU A 2 13.73 3.54 15.28
CA LEU A 2 14.61 3.22 14.17
C LEU A 2 15.00 4.52 13.47
N LYS A 3 16.29 4.86 13.47
CA LYS A 3 16.77 6.09 12.85
C LYS A 3 17.05 5.84 11.37
N VAL A 4 16.31 6.53 10.49
CA VAL A 4 16.40 6.38 9.04
C VAL A 4 16.81 7.71 8.43
N ILE A 5 17.80 7.68 7.53
CA ILE A 5 18.04 8.78 6.59
C ILE A 5 17.41 8.40 5.25
N LEU A 6 16.55 9.26 4.72
CA LEU A 6 16.04 9.15 3.34
C LEU A 6 16.80 10.11 2.42
N THR A 7 17.41 9.57 1.37
CA THR A 7 18.02 10.35 0.28
C THR A 7 17.20 10.22 -1.01
N CYS A 8 16.58 11.32 -1.44
CA CYS A 8 15.87 11.41 -2.72
C CYS A 8 15.76 12.87 -3.17
N LEU A 9 15.35 13.12 -4.42
CA LEU A 9 15.03 14.48 -4.86
C LEU A 9 13.80 14.98 -4.10
N LYS A 10 13.83 16.22 -3.61
CA LYS A 10 12.63 16.85 -3.01
C LYS A 10 11.60 17.26 -4.06
N TYR A 11 12.07 17.84 -5.16
CA TYR A 11 11.24 18.37 -6.24
C TYR A 11 11.37 17.51 -7.50
N ASP A 12 10.29 17.41 -8.26
CA ASP A 12 10.25 16.62 -9.50
C ASP A 12 11.34 17.10 -10.48
N TYR A 13 12.27 16.23 -10.85
CA TYR A 13 13.44 16.59 -11.69
C TYR A 13 14.26 17.78 -11.16
N ASN A 14 14.30 17.97 -9.84
CA ASN A 14 14.92 19.13 -9.18
C ASN A 14 14.32 20.50 -9.58
N ASP A 15 13.10 20.52 -10.11
CA ASP A 15 12.41 21.73 -10.52
C ASP A 15 11.24 22.00 -9.57
N LYS A 16 11.39 23.05 -8.75
CA LYS A 16 10.37 23.46 -7.78
C LYS A 16 9.04 23.83 -8.43
N SER A 17 9.05 24.32 -9.69
CA SER A 17 7.82 24.66 -10.41
C SER A 17 6.96 23.44 -10.75
N ARG A 18 7.57 22.25 -10.78
CA ARG A 18 6.91 20.97 -11.04
C ARG A 18 6.33 20.33 -9.77
N GLY A 19 6.52 20.96 -8.62
CA GLY A 19 6.06 20.46 -7.33
C GLY A 19 6.96 19.37 -6.75
N TYR A 20 6.50 18.76 -5.67
CA TYR A 20 7.25 17.70 -5.00
C TYR A 20 7.42 16.46 -5.90
N SER A 21 8.56 15.79 -5.75
CA SER A 21 8.85 14.54 -6.45
C SER A 21 7.91 13.41 -5.99
N PHE A 22 7.87 12.34 -6.77
CA PHE A 22 7.14 11.14 -6.39
C PHE A 22 7.66 10.56 -5.07
N GLU A 23 8.98 10.51 -4.93
CA GLU A 23 9.70 10.01 -3.77
C GLU A 23 9.36 10.81 -2.51
N TYR A 24 9.30 12.14 -2.63
CA TYR A 24 8.94 13.00 -1.50
C TYR A 24 7.48 12.80 -1.09
N GLU A 25 6.56 12.74 -2.06
CA GLU A 25 5.13 12.55 -1.79
C GLU A 25 4.81 11.16 -1.21
N ASN A 26 5.57 10.13 -1.58
CA ASN A 26 5.22 8.75 -1.26
C ASN A 26 6.13 8.07 -0.23
N PHE A 27 7.42 8.38 -0.20
CA PHE A 27 8.36 7.79 0.75
C PHE A 27 8.54 8.71 1.95
N TYR A 28 8.96 9.97 1.73
CA TYR A 28 9.20 10.92 2.82
C TYR A 28 7.93 11.15 3.65
N LYS A 29 6.82 11.53 2.99
CA LYS A 29 5.56 11.80 3.71
C LYS A 29 4.95 10.57 4.40
N THR A 30 5.27 9.35 3.95
CA THR A 30 4.88 8.13 4.66
C THR A 30 5.77 7.91 5.87
N LEU A 31 7.09 7.95 5.71
CA LEU A 31 8.06 7.70 6.78
C LEU A 31 7.92 8.65 7.96
N ILE A 32 7.63 9.94 7.74
CA ILE A 32 7.39 10.90 8.84
C ILE A 32 6.12 10.60 9.65
N LYS A 33 5.21 9.78 9.11
CA LYS A 33 3.95 9.38 9.76
C LYS A 33 4.03 7.97 10.37
N MET A 34 5.07 7.21 10.05
CA MET A 34 5.26 5.86 10.58
C MET A 34 5.71 5.89 12.03
N ASP A 35 5.00 5.15 12.87
CA ASP A 35 5.35 5.03 14.28
C ASP A 35 6.70 4.34 14.47
N GLY A 36 7.49 4.84 15.42
CA GLY A 36 8.78 4.25 15.75
C GLY A 36 9.92 4.59 14.78
N ILE A 37 9.68 5.42 13.76
CA ILE A 37 10.70 5.93 12.84
C ILE A 37 11.16 7.32 13.28
N GLU A 38 12.48 7.50 13.44
CA GLU A 38 13.12 8.80 13.54
C GLU A 38 13.72 9.13 12.16
N LEU A 39 13.04 9.97 11.38
CA LEU A 39 13.42 10.28 10.00
C LEU A 39 14.26 11.55 9.91
N LEU A 40 15.37 11.44 9.19
CA LEU A 40 16.14 12.56 8.67
C LEU A 40 16.06 12.56 7.15
N PHE A 41 15.81 13.72 6.55
CA PHE A 41 15.71 13.87 5.10
C PHE A 41 16.96 14.55 4.54
N PHE A 42 17.52 13.99 3.48
CA PHE A 42 18.65 14.54 2.75
C PHE A 42 18.27 14.69 1.27
N ASP A 43 18.07 15.95 0.85
CA ASP A 43 17.76 16.27 -0.55
C ASP A 43 19.00 16.11 -1.41
N ILE A 44 18.96 15.21 -2.40
CA ILE A 44 20.07 15.00 -3.35
C ILE A 44 20.01 15.97 -4.54
N CYS A 45 19.45 17.16 -4.32
CA CYS A 45 19.26 18.20 -5.33
C CYS A 45 20.58 18.56 -6.06
N ASP A 46 20.43 19.23 -7.20
CA ASP A 46 21.52 19.86 -7.96
C ASP A 46 22.45 18.90 -8.73
N PHE A 47 21.85 17.95 -9.45
CA PHE A 47 22.55 17.16 -10.46
C PHE A 47 23.05 18.04 -11.62
N GLY A 48 24.26 17.77 -12.13
CA GLY A 48 24.89 18.52 -13.23
C GLY A 48 25.92 19.58 -12.81
N ASP A 49 25.95 19.99 -11.53
CA ASP A 49 26.98 20.88 -10.98
C ASP A 49 28.01 20.07 -10.18
N LYS A 50 29.26 20.06 -10.65
CA LYS A 50 30.35 19.29 -10.02
C LYS A 50 30.61 19.73 -8.58
N LYS A 51 30.60 21.04 -8.30
CA LYS A 51 30.92 21.55 -6.96
C LYS A 51 29.82 21.17 -5.98
N LYS A 52 28.56 21.37 -6.36
CA LYS A 52 27.41 21.01 -5.53
C LYS A 52 27.33 19.50 -5.30
N ARG A 53 27.71 18.70 -6.30
CA ARG A 53 27.89 17.26 -6.11
C ARG A 53 28.92 16.97 -5.02
N GLU A 54 30.12 17.55 -5.05
CA GLU A 54 31.11 17.36 -3.97
C GLU A 54 30.54 17.75 -2.59
N ASP A 55 29.85 18.89 -2.52
CA ASP A 55 29.22 19.37 -1.28
C ASP A 55 28.18 18.36 -0.77
N ASN A 56 27.30 17.82 -1.63
CA ASN A 56 26.34 16.78 -1.27
C ASN A 56 27.02 15.53 -0.72
N ASN A 57 28.10 15.08 -1.35
CA ASN A 57 28.85 13.90 -0.89
C ASN A 57 29.47 14.13 0.49
N ASN A 58 30.14 15.26 0.70
CA ASN A 58 30.74 15.63 1.98
C ASN A 58 29.68 15.81 3.08
N ASN A 59 28.55 16.44 2.75
CA ASN A 59 27.47 16.69 3.70
C ASN A 59 26.76 15.39 4.10
N LEU A 60 26.56 14.46 3.16
CA LEU A 60 25.99 13.16 3.46
C LEU A 60 26.89 12.35 4.40
N ILE A 61 28.20 12.31 4.15
CA ILE A 61 29.17 11.64 5.02
C ILE A 61 29.12 12.24 6.43
N LYS A 62 29.21 13.57 6.55
CA LYS A 62 29.13 14.26 7.85
C LYS A 62 27.84 13.94 8.60
N LEU A 63 26.71 13.91 7.88
CA LEU A 63 25.41 13.59 8.47
C LEU A 63 25.38 12.15 8.99
N ILE A 64 25.88 11.19 8.21
CA ILE A 64 25.96 9.78 8.61
C ILE A 64 26.86 9.60 9.84
N GLU A 65 28.05 10.20 9.85
CA GLU A 65 29.01 10.07 10.95
C GLU A 65 28.49 10.70 12.25
N LYS A 66 27.77 11.82 12.13
CA LYS A 66 27.14 12.52 13.26
C LYS A 66 25.94 11.75 13.81
N GLU A 67 25.00 11.40 12.94
CA GLU A 67 23.69 10.90 13.35
C GLU A 67 23.66 9.39 13.58
N LYS A 68 24.61 8.68 12.96
CA LYS A 68 24.78 7.21 13.03
C LYS A 68 23.45 6.48 12.83
N PRO A 69 22.76 6.72 11.70
CA PRO A 69 21.46 6.09 11.46
C PRO A 69 21.57 4.58 11.36
N ASP A 70 20.47 3.90 11.62
CA ASP A 70 20.36 2.45 11.43
C ASP A 70 20.30 2.13 9.93
N ILE A 71 19.56 2.93 9.15
CA ILE A 71 19.33 2.72 7.71
C ILE A 71 19.55 4.02 6.94
N LEU A 72 20.26 3.95 5.81
CA LEU A 72 20.18 4.91 4.71
C LEU A 72 19.29 4.31 3.62
N LEU A 73 18.06 4.81 3.50
CA LEU A 73 17.17 4.48 2.40
C LEU A 73 17.38 5.48 1.26
N ASN A 74 17.89 5.00 0.14
CA ASN A 74 18.25 5.81 -1.00
C ASN A 74 17.34 5.51 -2.20
N ILE A 75 16.97 6.56 -2.92
CA ILE A 75 16.28 6.45 -4.21
C ILE A 75 17.13 7.20 -5.24
N LEU A 76 17.93 6.44 -6.00
CA LEU A 76 18.77 6.98 -7.05
C LEU A 76 17.92 7.50 -8.20
N TYR A 77 18.19 8.74 -8.62
CA TYR A 77 17.70 9.26 -9.88
C TYR A 77 18.81 9.14 -10.96
N GLU A 78 19.99 9.73 -10.71
CA GLU A 78 21.19 9.64 -11.56
C GLU A 78 22.46 9.45 -10.71
N ASP A 79 23.44 10.35 -10.81
CA ASP A 79 24.75 10.24 -10.15
C ASP A 79 25.01 11.32 -9.09
N GLN A 80 23.93 11.85 -8.49
CA GLN A 80 23.98 12.96 -7.52
C GLN A 80 24.87 12.69 -6.32
N ILE A 81 24.95 11.43 -5.90
CA ILE A 81 25.92 10.92 -4.93
C ILE A 81 26.87 10.00 -5.68
N LYS A 82 28.15 10.11 -5.35
CA LYS A 82 29.23 9.31 -5.94
C LYS A 82 29.17 7.87 -5.43
N LYS A 83 29.63 6.92 -6.25
CA LYS A 83 29.78 5.52 -5.82
C LYS A 83 30.75 5.40 -4.66
N GLU A 84 31.84 6.16 -4.71
CA GLU A 84 32.88 6.21 -3.69
C GLU A 84 32.30 6.61 -2.33
N THR A 85 31.31 7.51 -2.31
CA THR A 85 30.63 7.94 -1.08
C THR A 85 29.80 6.82 -0.48
N PHE A 86 28.99 6.12 -1.28
CA PHE A 86 28.24 4.97 -0.79
C PHE A 86 29.14 3.85 -0.31
N LEU A 87 30.21 3.54 -1.06
CA LEU A 87 31.21 2.55 -0.66
C LEU A 87 31.94 2.95 0.62
N TYR A 88 32.28 4.23 0.79
CA TYR A 88 32.84 4.73 2.04
C TYR A 88 31.88 4.48 3.21
N ILE A 89 30.62 4.89 3.08
CA ILE A 89 29.63 4.73 4.15
C ILE A 89 29.43 3.24 4.49
N LYS A 90 29.26 2.39 3.47
CA LYS A 90 29.08 0.94 3.61
C LYS A 90 30.25 0.28 4.35
N ASN A 91 31.48 0.67 4.01
CA ASN A 91 32.68 0.01 4.56
C ASN A 91 33.16 0.60 5.90
N ASN A 92 32.80 1.84 6.23
CA ASN A 92 33.35 2.56 7.39
C ASN A 92 32.31 2.88 8.48
N THR A 93 31.04 2.53 8.27
CA THR A 93 29.97 2.79 9.25
C THR A 93 29.14 1.54 9.50
N LYS A 94 28.30 1.56 10.53
CA LYS A 94 27.30 0.50 10.80
C LYS A 94 25.97 0.73 10.09
N THR A 95 25.87 1.76 9.24
CA THR A 95 24.62 2.13 8.57
C THR A 95 24.31 1.12 7.49
N ILE A 96 23.09 0.56 7.51
CA ILE A 96 22.66 -0.37 6.46
C ILE A 96 22.20 0.45 5.24
N LEU A 97 22.82 0.21 4.09
CA LEU A 97 22.54 0.92 2.85
C LEU A 97 21.52 0.18 2.00
N VAL A 98 20.36 0.79 1.79
CA VAL A 98 19.27 0.23 0.98
C VAL A 98 18.99 1.16 -0.19
N ASN A 99 19.06 0.65 -1.43
CA ASN A 99 18.65 1.43 -2.61
C ASN A 99 17.39 0.87 -3.27
N TRP A 100 16.42 1.74 -3.55
CA TRP A 100 15.25 1.39 -4.36
C TRP A 100 15.50 1.70 -5.84
N PHE A 101 15.59 0.68 -6.68
CA PHE A 101 15.66 0.82 -8.14
C PHE A 101 14.25 0.80 -8.74
N CYS A 102 13.79 1.99 -9.15
CA CYS A 102 12.42 2.24 -9.61
C CYS A 102 12.06 1.56 -10.95
N ASP A 103 13.05 1.36 -11.83
CA ASP A 103 12.84 1.21 -13.27
C ASP A 103 13.65 0.05 -13.89
N ASP A 104 13.93 -1.00 -13.13
CA ASP A 104 14.73 -2.14 -13.60
C ASP A 104 14.18 -2.82 -14.87
N GLN A 105 12.90 -2.62 -15.23
CA GLN A 105 12.36 -3.13 -16.49
C GLN A 105 13.11 -2.57 -17.72
N TRP A 106 13.70 -1.36 -17.63
CA TRP A 106 14.40 -0.72 -18.74
C TRP A 106 15.72 -0.02 -18.35
N ARG A 107 16.02 0.11 -17.04
CA ARG A 107 17.26 0.71 -16.52
C ARG A 107 18.26 -0.29 -15.94
N PHE A 108 17.96 -1.59 -15.92
CA PHE A 108 18.82 -2.56 -15.24
C PHE A 108 20.25 -2.56 -15.80
N GLU A 109 20.41 -2.69 -17.12
CA GLU A 109 21.71 -2.75 -17.79
C GLU A 109 22.43 -1.40 -17.80
N SER A 110 21.67 -0.30 -17.93
CA SER A 110 22.24 1.05 -18.04
C SER A 110 22.60 1.65 -16.68
N THR A 111 21.88 1.27 -15.63
CA THR A 111 21.95 1.84 -14.28
C THR A 111 22.22 0.76 -13.24
N SER A 112 21.27 -0.13 -12.98
CA SER A 112 21.23 -0.89 -11.72
C SER A 112 22.42 -1.83 -11.52
N ILE A 113 22.88 -2.51 -12.58
CA ILE A 113 24.10 -3.33 -12.56
C ILE A 113 25.36 -2.54 -12.18
N LYS A 114 25.39 -1.24 -12.48
CA LYS A 114 26.55 -0.38 -12.19
C LYS A 114 26.57 0.10 -10.74
N TRP A 115 25.43 0.06 -10.04
CA TRP A 115 25.25 0.70 -8.74
C TRP A 115 24.97 -0.29 -7.60
N CYS A 116 24.41 -1.47 -7.88
CA CYS A 116 23.96 -2.40 -6.83
C CYS A 116 25.03 -2.77 -5.80
N TRP A 117 26.29 -2.95 -6.24
CA TRP A 117 27.42 -3.28 -5.36
C TRP A 117 27.75 -2.20 -4.31
N CYS A 118 27.27 -0.97 -4.51
CA CYS A 118 27.44 0.13 -3.57
C CYS A 118 26.53 0.03 -2.34
N PHE A 119 25.53 -0.85 -2.35
CA PHE A 119 24.50 -0.96 -1.31
C PHE A 119 24.52 -2.35 -0.66
N ASP A 120 24.07 -2.44 0.58
CA ASP A 120 23.91 -3.71 1.30
C ASP A 120 22.71 -4.48 0.78
N TYR A 121 21.60 -3.76 0.53
CA TYR A 121 20.39 -4.30 -0.10
C TYR A 121 19.93 -3.42 -1.25
N CYS A 122 19.39 -4.06 -2.27
CA CYS A 122 18.68 -3.39 -3.36
C CYS A 122 17.21 -3.79 -3.32
N VAL A 123 16.32 -2.89 -3.72
CA VAL A 123 14.89 -3.15 -3.89
C VAL A 123 14.54 -2.97 -5.35
N THR A 124 13.81 -3.92 -5.93
CA THR A 124 13.31 -3.85 -7.31
C THR A 124 11.80 -4.01 -7.36
N THR A 125 11.16 -3.31 -8.29
CA THR A 125 9.75 -3.48 -8.66
C THR A 125 9.55 -4.51 -9.77
N TYR A 126 10.64 -5.04 -10.35
CA TYR A 126 10.61 -5.95 -11.48
C TYR A 126 11.01 -7.36 -11.08
N LYS A 127 10.04 -8.28 -11.02
CA LYS A 127 10.28 -9.66 -10.60
C LYS A 127 11.37 -10.37 -11.40
N LYS A 128 11.46 -10.12 -12.71
CA LYS A 128 12.48 -10.73 -13.58
C LYS A 128 13.89 -10.17 -13.32
N ALA A 129 14.02 -8.97 -12.75
CA ALA A 129 15.32 -8.42 -12.37
C ALA A 129 15.98 -9.22 -11.23
N ILE A 130 15.19 -9.90 -10.38
CA ILE A 130 15.74 -10.75 -9.30
C ILE A 130 16.67 -11.83 -9.89
N VAL A 131 16.24 -12.49 -10.97
CA VAL A 131 17.05 -13.52 -11.64
C VAL A 131 18.33 -12.90 -12.17
N LYS A 132 18.25 -11.74 -12.83
CA LYS A 132 19.42 -11.02 -13.34
C LYS A 132 20.39 -10.63 -12.22
N TYR A 133 19.91 -10.18 -11.07
CA TYR A 133 20.75 -9.87 -9.90
C TYR A 133 21.47 -11.11 -9.37
N LYS A 134 20.78 -12.24 -9.27
CA LYS A 134 21.37 -13.51 -8.81
C LYS A 134 22.41 -14.05 -9.78
N GLU A 135 22.17 -13.95 -11.08
CA GLU A 135 23.16 -14.32 -12.11
C GLU A 135 24.44 -13.47 -12.03
N LEU A 136 24.34 -12.23 -11.53
CA LEU A 136 25.49 -11.37 -11.23
C LEU A 136 26.18 -11.71 -9.90
N GLY A 137 25.61 -12.61 -9.09
CA GLY A 137 26.07 -12.92 -7.74
C GLY A 137 25.64 -11.92 -6.66
N TYR A 138 24.67 -11.04 -6.95
CA TYR A 138 24.10 -10.14 -5.96
C TYR A 138 22.84 -10.76 -5.33
N GLU A 139 22.98 -11.32 -4.13
CA GLU A 139 21.91 -12.06 -3.45
C GLU A 139 20.97 -11.18 -2.62
N ASN A 140 21.42 -10.01 -2.18
CA ASN A 140 20.67 -9.11 -1.28
C ASN A 140 19.64 -8.25 -2.01
N ILE A 141 18.93 -8.85 -2.97
CA ILE A 141 17.87 -8.20 -3.75
C ILE A 141 16.50 -8.51 -3.16
N ILE A 142 15.76 -7.46 -2.82
CA ILE A 142 14.40 -7.52 -2.29
C ILE A 142 13.43 -7.20 -3.41
N PHE A 143 12.47 -8.11 -3.63
CA PHE A 143 11.33 -7.81 -4.49
C PHE A 143 10.26 -7.10 -3.70
N SER A 144 9.92 -5.89 -4.15
CA SER A 144 8.80 -5.12 -3.63
C SER A 144 7.97 -4.58 -4.80
N GLN A 145 7.05 -3.67 -4.52
CA GLN A 145 6.25 -3.04 -5.55
C GLN A 145 5.88 -1.62 -5.14
N TRP A 146 5.48 -0.83 -6.13
CA TRP A 146 4.75 0.41 -5.88
C TRP A 146 3.57 0.19 -4.94
N ALA A 147 3.17 1.27 -4.27
CA ALA A 147 2.12 1.28 -3.27
C ALA A 147 1.46 2.66 -3.23
N CYS A 148 0.52 2.86 -2.30
CA CYS A 148 -0.03 4.19 -2.02
C CYS A 148 0.52 4.77 -0.72
N ASN A 149 0.67 6.09 -0.65
CA ASN A 149 0.75 6.80 0.62
C ASN A 149 -0.67 7.04 1.15
N GLN A 150 -1.14 6.19 2.04
CA GLN A 150 -2.48 6.24 2.61
C GLN A 150 -2.78 7.52 3.41
N TYR A 151 -1.74 8.26 3.82
CA TYR A 151 -1.90 9.54 4.51
C TYR A 151 -2.24 10.69 3.55
N ASN A 152 -2.09 10.46 2.24
CA ASN A 152 -2.29 11.46 1.20
C ASN A 152 -3.41 11.06 0.24
N TYR A 153 -3.47 9.78 -0.16
CA TYR A 153 -4.51 9.24 -1.03
C TYR A 153 -5.69 8.73 -0.19
N PHE A 154 -6.81 9.45 -0.25
CA PHE A 154 -8.03 9.10 0.48
C PHE A 154 -9.29 9.46 -0.31
N LYS A 155 -10.40 8.82 0.07
CA LYS A 155 -11.74 9.08 -0.46
C LYS A 155 -12.17 10.52 -0.19
N ARG A 156 -12.60 11.22 -1.22
CA ARG A 156 -13.22 12.56 -1.13
C ARG A 156 -14.66 12.47 -1.60
N ASP A 157 -15.56 13.08 -0.85
CA ASP A 157 -16.96 13.19 -1.25
C ASP A 157 -17.13 14.38 -2.20
N ILE A 158 -16.84 14.16 -3.48
CA ILE A 158 -16.94 15.17 -4.53
C ILE A 158 -17.74 14.63 -5.73
N PRO A 159 -18.52 15.48 -6.42
CA PRO A 159 -19.27 15.06 -7.60
C PRO A 159 -18.36 14.61 -8.75
N PHE A 160 -18.84 13.67 -9.56
CA PHE A 160 -18.18 13.31 -10.81
C PHE A 160 -18.14 14.51 -11.76
N LYS A 161 -16.95 14.83 -12.25
CA LYS A 161 -16.66 15.87 -13.25
C LYS A 161 -16.23 15.27 -14.59
N TYR A 162 -15.65 14.07 -14.56
CA TYR A 162 -15.11 13.42 -15.75
C TYR A 162 -15.71 12.02 -15.92
N ASP A 163 -16.11 11.69 -17.14
CA ASP A 163 -16.50 10.32 -17.49
C ASP A 163 -15.27 9.42 -17.53
N VAL A 164 -14.23 9.85 -18.23
CA VAL A 164 -12.94 9.16 -18.29
C VAL A 164 -11.83 10.19 -18.10
N SER A 165 -10.84 9.86 -17.26
CA SER A 165 -9.63 10.67 -17.10
C SER A 165 -8.37 9.84 -17.25
N PHE A 166 -7.26 10.51 -17.54
CA PHE A 166 -5.91 9.95 -17.54
C PHE A 166 -4.96 10.93 -16.86
N VAL A 167 -4.16 10.48 -15.90
CA VAL A 167 -3.14 11.31 -15.23
C VAL A 167 -1.74 10.73 -15.43
N GLY A 168 -0.96 11.37 -16.29
CA GLY A 168 0.41 10.98 -16.62
C GLY A 168 0.94 11.75 -17.83
N GLN A 169 2.23 11.60 -18.15
CA GLN A 169 2.82 12.27 -19.32
C GLN A 169 2.46 11.54 -20.64
N PRO A 170 2.37 12.26 -21.78
CA PRO A 170 2.01 11.71 -23.09
C PRO A 170 3.19 11.02 -23.81
N HIS A 171 4.02 10.25 -23.09
CA HIS A 171 5.14 9.51 -23.68
C HIS A 171 4.69 8.28 -24.47
N SER A 172 5.57 7.77 -25.34
CA SER A 172 5.31 6.59 -26.16
C SER A 172 4.02 6.79 -26.99
N ASN A 173 3.19 5.78 -27.16
CA ASN A 173 1.96 5.82 -27.97
C ASN A 173 0.72 6.37 -27.23
N ARG A 174 0.87 7.02 -26.07
CA ARG A 174 -0.28 7.47 -25.26
C ARG A 174 -1.16 8.48 -25.98
N ARG A 175 -0.59 9.46 -26.69
CA ARG A 175 -1.38 10.42 -27.49
C ARG A 175 -2.21 9.73 -28.56
N GLU A 176 -1.61 8.75 -29.24
CA GLU A 176 -2.28 8.00 -30.29
C GLU A 176 -3.48 7.23 -29.74
N ILE A 177 -3.31 6.56 -28.59
CA ILE A 177 -4.40 5.84 -27.90
C ILE A 177 -5.54 6.80 -27.54
N ILE A 178 -5.23 7.95 -26.95
CA ILE A 178 -6.25 8.95 -26.59
C ILE A 178 -6.98 9.49 -27.83
N ASN A 179 -6.25 9.77 -28.91
CA ASN A 179 -6.86 10.22 -30.17
C ASN A 179 -7.78 9.15 -30.78
N LYS A 180 -7.39 7.87 -30.71
CA LYS A 180 -8.22 6.75 -31.17
C LYS A 180 -9.49 6.59 -30.30
N LEU A 181 -9.40 6.77 -28.98
CA LEU A 181 -10.59 6.78 -28.11
C LEU A 181 -11.56 7.90 -28.50
N LYS A 182 -11.02 9.10 -28.78
CA LYS A 182 -11.82 10.24 -29.25
C LYS A 182 -12.55 9.94 -30.57
N GLN A 183 -11.89 9.28 -31.52
CA GLN A 183 -12.51 8.81 -32.77
C GLN A 183 -13.65 7.80 -32.53
N LYS A 184 -13.64 7.08 -31.41
CA LYS A 184 -14.71 6.16 -30.97
C LYS A 184 -15.80 6.86 -30.14
N GLY A 185 -15.75 8.19 -30.02
CA GLY A 185 -16.71 9.00 -29.24
C GLY A 185 -16.45 9.01 -27.73
N ILE A 186 -15.24 8.62 -27.30
CA ILE A 186 -14.84 8.63 -25.89
C ILE A 186 -13.86 9.79 -25.67
N GLU A 187 -14.32 10.86 -25.03
CA GLU A 187 -13.45 11.96 -24.60
C GLU A 187 -12.75 11.58 -23.28
N VAL A 188 -11.43 11.76 -23.24
CA VAL A 188 -10.61 11.48 -22.05
C VAL A 188 -10.00 12.79 -21.55
N ALA A 189 -10.29 13.14 -20.30
CA ALA A 189 -9.67 14.28 -19.65
C ALA A 189 -8.22 13.94 -19.25
N CYS A 190 -7.25 14.45 -20.00
CA CYS A 190 -5.83 14.20 -19.77
C CYS A 190 -5.19 15.27 -18.88
N PHE A 191 -4.42 14.83 -17.88
CA PHE A 191 -3.67 15.69 -16.97
C PHE A 191 -2.22 15.25 -16.89
N GLY A 192 -1.31 16.22 -16.90
CA GLY A 192 0.13 15.98 -16.81
C GLY A 192 0.90 16.87 -17.76
N TYR A 193 2.20 16.97 -17.51
CA TYR A 193 3.09 17.79 -18.32
C TYR A 193 3.07 17.33 -19.79
N GLY A 194 2.94 18.31 -20.69
CA GLY A 194 3.08 18.14 -22.12
C GLY A 194 1.79 17.88 -22.90
N TRP A 195 0.62 17.65 -22.29
CA TRP A 195 -0.60 17.35 -23.05
C TRP A 195 -1.07 18.51 -23.96
N ASN A 196 -0.92 19.76 -23.54
CA ASN A 196 -1.25 20.92 -24.36
C ASN A 196 -0.07 21.31 -25.25
N GLU A 197 -0.20 21.17 -26.57
CA GLU A 197 0.85 21.55 -27.53
C GLU A 197 0.95 23.08 -27.71
N LYS A 198 -0.12 23.82 -27.40
CA LYS A 198 -0.14 25.30 -27.46
C LYS A 198 0.40 25.96 -26.21
N ASP A 199 0.46 25.21 -25.12
CA ASP A 199 1.08 25.60 -23.87
C ASP A 199 2.04 24.48 -23.44
N PRO A 200 3.30 24.50 -23.92
CA PRO A 200 4.32 23.54 -23.50
C PRO A 200 4.60 23.61 -21.98
N ASN A 201 4.13 24.66 -21.29
CA ASN A 201 4.14 24.77 -19.83
C ASN A 201 2.85 24.26 -19.18
N SER A 202 1.93 23.61 -19.90
CA SER A 202 0.74 22.98 -19.31
C SER A 202 1.17 22.09 -18.15
N SER A 203 0.93 22.62 -16.96
CA SER A 203 1.70 22.23 -15.80
C SER A 203 1.23 20.87 -15.31
N ARG A 204 2.15 20.13 -14.70
CA ARG A 204 1.79 19.03 -13.81
C ARG A 204 0.75 19.58 -12.81
N ILE A 205 -0.39 18.91 -12.70
CA ILE A 205 -1.38 19.25 -11.68
C ILE A 205 -0.80 18.98 -10.30
N SER A 206 -1.22 19.75 -9.30
CA SER A 206 -0.81 19.53 -7.92
C SER A 206 -1.21 18.12 -7.46
N GLN A 207 -0.53 17.62 -6.43
CA GLN A 207 -0.88 16.34 -5.80
C GLN A 207 -2.34 16.31 -5.35
N ASP A 208 -2.82 17.41 -4.76
CA ASP A 208 -4.21 17.54 -4.28
C ASP A 208 -5.21 17.50 -5.44
N SER A 209 -4.94 18.27 -6.50
CA SER A 209 -5.77 18.28 -7.71
C SER A 209 -5.77 16.93 -8.42
N MET A 210 -4.68 16.16 -8.35
CA MET A 210 -4.65 14.80 -8.88
C MET A 210 -5.56 13.86 -8.09
N ILE A 211 -5.57 13.97 -6.76
CA ILE A 211 -6.50 13.21 -5.91
C ILE A 211 -7.95 13.62 -6.22
N ASP A 212 -8.23 14.90 -6.46
CA ASP A 212 -9.54 15.36 -6.91
C ASP A 212 -9.92 14.78 -8.27
N VAL A 213 -9.00 14.73 -9.24
CA VAL A 213 -9.26 14.07 -10.53
C VAL A 213 -9.62 12.61 -10.31
N PHE A 214 -8.89 11.88 -9.45
CA PHE A 214 -9.19 10.48 -9.16
C PHE A 214 -10.61 10.30 -8.60
N ASN A 215 -10.97 11.11 -7.60
CA ASN A 215 -12.26 11.03 -6.93
C ASN A 215 -13.43 11.55 -7.79
N SER A 216 -13.17 12.49 -8.70
CA SER A 216 -14.19 13.09 -9.59
C SER A 216 -14.26 12.43 -10.98
N SER A 217 -13.56 11.32 -11.19
CA SER A 217 -13.62 10.55 -12.45
C SER A 217 -14.44 9.29 -12.27
N LYS A 218 -15.41 9.04 -13.17
CA LYS A 218 -16.12 7.75 -13.19
C LYS A 218 -15.13 6.62 -13.51
N ILE A 219 -14.27 6.81 -14.51
CA ILE A 219 -13.22 5.86 -14.88
C ILE A 219 -11.86 6.57 -14.91
N ASN A 220 -10.92 6.07 -14.11
CA ASN A 220 -9.51 6.45 -14.21
C ASN A 220 -8.80 5.45 -15.13
N LEU A 221 -8.46 5.88 -16.33
CA LEU A 221 -7.72 5.07 -17.30
C LEU A 221 -6.23 5.06 -16.91
N ASN A 222 -5.63 3.87 -16.88
CA ASN A 222 -4.20 3.70 -16.67
C ASN A 222 -3.54 2.97 -17.85
N LEU A 223 -2.53 3.60 -18.43
CA LEU A 223 -1.75 3.07 -19.56
C LEU A 223 -0.38 2.61 -19.05
N SER A 224 -0.14 1.30 -19.05
CA SER A 224 1.00 0.66 -18.38
C SER A 224 2.30 0.63 -19.19
N ASN A 225 2.33 1.26 -20.36
CA ASN A 225 3.53 1.35 -21.18
C ASN A 225 4.69 2.07 -20.45
N SER A 226 5.90 1.58 -20.70
CA SER A 226 7.15 2.20 -20.24
C SER A 226 7.49 3.43 -21.09
N SER A 227 8.47 4.22 -20.64
CA SER A 227 8.96 5.38 -21.41
C SER A 227 9.56 4.97 -22.76
N HIS A 228 10.04 3.72 -22.88
CA HIS A 228 10.48 3.09 -24.12
C HIS A 228 9.38 2.19 -24.69
N LEU A 229 9.10 2.32 -26.00
CA LEU A 229 8.07 1.56 -26.71
C LEU A 229 8.30 0.04 -26.64
N ASP A 230 9.56 -0.39 -26.73
CA ASP A 230 9.93 -1.82 -26.75
C ASP A 230 10.09 -2.43 -25.35
N ALA A 231 10.00 -1.62 -24.30
CA ALA A 231 10.15 -2.12 -22.94
C ALA A 231 8.85 -2.80 -22.45
N PRO A 232 8.96 -3.84 -21.63
CA PRO A 232 7.80 -4.50 -21.03
C PRO A 232 6.87 -3.50 -20.32
N GLN A 233 5.56 -3.79 -20.33
CA GLN A 233 4.62 -3.03 -19.53
C GLN A 233 4.92 -3.19 -18.03
N GLN A 234 4.58 -2.17 -17.26
CA GLN A 234 4.89 -2.08 -15.83
C GLN A 234 3.60 -1.91 -15.03
N ILE A 235 3.53 -2.56 -13.87
CA ILE A 235 2.62 -2.12 -12.82
C ILE A 235 3.06 -0.70 -12.44
N LYS A 236 2.13 0.25 -12.45
CA LYS A 236 2.39 1.67 -12.16
C LYS A 236 1.91 2.01 -10.74
N GLY A 237 2.41 3.10 -10.19
CA GLY A 237 1.86 3.66 -8.94
C GLY A 237 0.34 3.84 -8.97
N ARG A 238 -0.22 4.23 -10.13
CA ARG A 238 -1.66 4.40 -10.34
C ARG A 238 -2.50 3.16 -10.02
N ASN A 239 -1.93 1.96 -10.16
CA ASN A 239 -2.59 0.71 -9.79
C ASN A 239 -2.89 0.63 -8.27
N PHE A 240 -2.26 1.45 -7.45
CA PHE A 240 -2.46 1.52 -6.00
C PHE A 240 -3.01 2.89 -5.57
N GLU A 241 -2.58 3.97 -6.20
CA GLU A 241 -3.00 5.33 -5.83
C GLU A 241 -4.48 5.59 -6.14
N VAL A 242 -4.99 5.11 -7.28
CA VAL A 242 -6.41 5.32 -7.64
C VAL A 242 -7.34 4.50 -6.73
N PRO A 243 -7.12 3.19 -6.51
CA PRO A 243 -7.89 2.43 -5.54
C PRO A 243 -7.83 2.99 -4.11
N ALA A 244 -6.70 3.56 -3.66
CA ALA A 244 -6.59 4.20 -2.34
C ALA A 244 -7.54 5.40 -2.17
N CYS A 245 -7.95 6.05 -3.28
CA CYS A 245 -8.98 7.08 -3.29
C CYS A 245 -10.42 6.53 -3.33
N GLY A 246 -10.63 5.21 -3.33
CA GLY A 246 -11.97 4.65 -3.55
C GLY A 246 -12.49 4.81 -4.97
N ALA A 247 -11.61 5.13 -5.92
CA ALA A 247 -11.97 5.42 -7.28
C ALA A 247 -11.80 4.19 -8.17
N PHE A 248 -12.61 4.11 -9.23
CA PHE A 248 -12.55 3.01 -10.18
C PHE A 248 -11.39 3.20 -11.15
N ILE A 249 -10.61 2.12 -11.34
CA ILE A 249 -9.48 2.07 -12.27
C ILE A 249 -9.74 1.04 -13.39
N LEU A 250 -9.45 1.46 -14.63
CA LEU A 250 -9.35 0.59 -15.80
C LEU A 250 -7.90 0.64 -16.30
N THR A 251 -7.16 -0.46 -16.17
CA THR A 251 -5.71 -0.52 -16.42
C THR A 251 -5.35 -1.52 -17.51
N SER A 252 -4.18 -1.40 -18.14
CA SER A 252 -3.69 -2.47 -19.01
C SER A 252 -3.51 -3.78 -18.22
N ASP A 253 -3.73 -4.92 -18.86
CA ASP A 253 -3.42 -6.24 -18.31
C ASP A 253 -1.90 -6.45 -18.28
N VAL A 254 -1.30 -6.26 -17.10
CA VAL A 254 0.14 -6.35 -16.89
C VAL A 254 0.48 -7.60 -16.09
N GLU A 255 1.51 -8.32 -16.55
CA GLU A 255 2.06 -9.48 -15.86
C GLU A 255 2.28 -9.20 -14.37
N GLY A 256 1.65 -10.01 -13.54
CA GLY A 256 1.82 -10.00 -12.10
C GLY A 256 0.87 -9.09 -11.32
N LEU A 257 0.03 -8.28 -11.97
CA LEU A 257 -0.97 -7.46 -11.26
C LEU A 257 -1.96 -8.31 -10.45
N SER A 258 -2.28 -9.51 -10.94
CA SER A 258 -3.14 -10.49 -10.27
C SER A 258 -2.58 -11.03 -8.94
N HIS A 259 -1.30 -10.80 -8.61
CA HIS A 259 -0.77 -11.12 -7.28
C HIS A 259 -1.17 -10.10 -6.22
N TYR A 260 -1.59 -8.91 -6.64
CA TYR A 260 -1.97 -7.82 -5.74
C TYR A 260 -3.49 -7.71 -5.63
N TYR A 261 -4.19 -7.85 -6.76
CA TYR A 261 -5.64 -7.71 -6.82
C TYR A 261 -6.33 -8.91 -7.47
N GLU A 262 -7.55 -9.17 -7.05
CA GLU A 262 -8.47 -10.04 -7.78
C GLU A 262 -9.09 -9.29 -8.99
N ILE A 263 -8.65 -9.67 -10.19
CA ILE A 263 -9.05 -9.02 -11.44
C ILE A 263 -10.55 -9.19 -11.68
N GLY A 264 -11.22 -8.09 -12.03
CA GLY A 264 -12.67 -8.02 -12.25
C GLY A 264 -13.50 -7.87 -10.98
N LYS A 265 -12.90 -8.04 -9.78
CA LYS A 265 -13.55 -7.81 -8.48
C LYS A 265 -13.01 -6.59 -7.76
N GLU A 266 -11.71 -6.35 -7.82
CA GLU A 266 -11.04 -5.25 -7.10
C GLU A 266 -10.46 -4.19 -8.04
N VAL A 267 -10.00 -4.61 -9.23
CA VAL A 267 -9.56 -3.72 -10.31
C VAL A 267 -10.00 -4.30 -11.66
N VAL A 268 -10.12 -3.46 -12.70
CA VAL A 268 -10.47 -3.92 -14.05
C VAL A 268 -9.28 -3.74 -14.99
N VAL A 269 -8.98 -4.79 -15.74
CA VAL A 269 -7.93 -4.77 -16.77
C VAL A 269 -8.53 -4.76 -18.17
N TYR A 270 -7.79 -4.26 -19.16
CA TYR A 270 -8.04 -4.48 -20.58
C TYR A 270 -6.83 -5.07 -21.29
N SER A 271 -7.07 -5.92 -22.30
CA SER A 271 -6.01 -6.63 -23.05
C SER A 271 -5.78 -6.09 -24.47
N SER A 272 -6.73 -5.32 -25.01
CA SER A 272 -6.63 -4.70 -26.32
C SER A 272 -7.31 -3.34 -26.35
N PHE A 273 -7.14 -2.60 -27.46
CA PHE A 273 -7.82 -1.32 -27.66
C PHE A 273 -9.35 -1.49 -27.75
N ASP A 274 -9.83 -2.51 -28.46
CA ASP A 274 -11.28 -2.75 -28.57
C ASP A 274 -11.88 -3.17 -27.23
N ASP A 275 -11.20 -4.04 -26.47
CA ASP A 275 -11.61 -4.41 -25.10
C ASP A 275 -11.62 -3.19 -24.15
N MET A 276 -10.65 -2.29 -24.29
CA MET A 276 -10.66 -1.02 -23.56
C MET A 276 -11.89 -0.18 -23.88
N VAL A 277 -12.22 -0.01 -25.17
CA VAL A 277 -13.41 0.74 -25.62
C VAL A 277 -14.69 0.14 -25.07
N ASP A 278 -14.83 -1.19 -25.17
CA ASP A 278 -16.01 -1.91 -24.70
C ASP A 278 -16.18 -1.79 -23.18
N LYS A 279 -15.09 -1.95 -22.41
CA LYS A 279 -15.11 -1.78 -20.95
C LYS A 279 -15.39 -0.35 -20.53
N ILE A 280 -14.86 0.66 -21.22
CA ILE A 280 -15.19 2.06 -20.95
C ILE A 280 -16.71 2.25 -21.10
N LYS A 281 -17.28 1.87 -22.24
CA LYS A 281 -18.72 2.01 -22.50
C LYS A 281 -19.57 1.26 -21.48
N TYR A 282 -19.19 0.03 -21.17
CA TYR A 282 -19.88 -0.80 -20.18
C TYR A 282 -19.88 -0.14 -18.79
N PHE A 283 -18.73 0.26 -18.28
CA PHE A 283 -18.63 0.80 -16.91
C PHE A 283 -19.14 2.24 -16.79
N LEU A 284 -19.26 3.00 -17.89
CA LEU A 284 -19.95 4.30 -17.85
C LEU A 284 -21.46 4.15 -17.54
N ILE A 285 -22.09 3.08 -18.04
CA ILE A 285 -23.52 2.81 -17.84
C ILE A 285 -23.76 2.03 -16.52
N ASN A 286 -22.86 1.12 -16.16
CA ASN A 286 -23.02 0.23 -15.00
C ASN A 286 -22.44 0.82 -13.71
N GLU A 287 -23.06 1.86 -13.17
CA GLU A 287 -22.56 2.58 -11.99
C GLU A 287 -22.42 1.69 -10.74
N GLU A 288 -23.41 0.87 -10.42
CA GLU A 288 -23.38 0.02 -9.23
C GLU A 288 -22.19 -0.94 -9.27
N LYS A 289 -22.03 -1.65 -10.40
CA LYS A 289 -20.90 -2.57 -10.60
C LYS A 289 -19.56 -1.84 -10.48
N ARG A 290 -19.45 -0.65 -11.07
CA ARG A 290 -18.26 0.21 -11.00
C ARG A 290 -17.92 0.59 -9.56
N ARG A 291 -18.91 1.04 -8.79
CA ARG A 291 -18.76 1.42 -7.37
C ARG A 291 -18.38 0.24 -6.48
N THR A 292 -18.99 -0.93 -6.71
CA THR A 292 -18.68 -2.15 -5.96
C THR A 292 -17.22 -2.56 -6.16
N ILE A 293 -16.74 -2.58 -7.40
CA ILE A 293 -15.33 -2.90 -7.71
C ILE A 293 -14.38 -1.89 -7.08
N ALA A 294 -14.66 -0.59 -7.24
CA ALA A 294 -13.83 0.48 -6.69
C ALA A 294 -13.71 0.39 -5.15
N ASN A 295 -14.81 0.05 -4.47
CA ASN A 295 -14.79 -0.12 -3.03
C ASN A 295 -14.02 -1.37 -2.58
N ALA A 296 -14.14 -2.48 -3.30
CA ALA A 296 -13.35 -3.68 -3.03
C ALA A 296 -11.84 -3.41 -3.22
N GLY A 297 -11.47 -2.75 -4.33
CA GLY A 297 -10.10 -2.30 -4.58
C GLY A 297 -9.57 -1.40 -3.46
N TYR A 298 -10.35 -0.43 -2.99
CA TYR A 298 -9.97 0.43 -1.86
C TYR A 298 -9.67 -0.36 -0.59
N ILE A 299 -10.56 -1.29 -0.21
CA ILE A 299 -10.39 -2.10 0.99
C ILE A 299 -9.08 -2.90 0.89
N ARG A 300 -8.84 -3.54 -0.28
CA ARG A 300 -7.61 -4.28 -0.56
C ARG A 300 -6.37 -3.40 -0.43
N THR A 301 -6.39 -2.22 -1.06
CA THR A 301 -5.24 -1.31 -1.11
C THR A 301 -4.86 -0.75 0.24
N ILE A 302 -5.83 -0.23 1.01
CA ILE A 302 -5.53 0.36 2.32
C ILE A 302 -5.05 -0.71 3.30
N LYS A 303 -5.58 -1.93 3.19
CA LYS A 303 -5.15 -3.04 4.04
C LYS A 303 -3.74 -3.52 3.70
N GLU A 304 -3.40 -3.68 2.41
CA GLU A 304 -2.23 -4.48 2.03
C GLU A 304 -1.23 -3.77 1.11
N HIS A 305 -1.56 -2.63 0.53
CA HIS A 305 -0.78 -2.01 -0.55
C HIS A 305 -0.43 -0.54 -0.27
N THR A 306 -0.08 -0.26 0.98
CA THR A 306 0.46 1.01 1.44
C THR A 306 1.99 1.00 1.44
N TYR A 307 2.61 2.18 1.29
CA TYR A 307 4.07 2.30 1.44
C TYR A 307 4.53 1.94 2.84
N GLU A 308 3.72 2.19 3.87
CA GLU A 308 4.02 1.77 5.24
C GLU A 308 4.25 0.26 5.29
N ASN A 309 3.34 -0.55 4.72
CA ASN A 309 3.52 -2.00 4.68
C ASN A 309 4.78 -2.40 3.90
N ARG A 310 5.01 -1.81 2.72
CA ARG A 310 6.21 -2.12 1.92
C ARG A 310 7.52 -1.79 2.65
N LEU A 311 7.57 -0.63 3.30
CA LEU A 311 8.74 -0.18 4.04
C LEU A 311 8.96 -1.03 5.28
N ASN A 312 7.90 -1.46 5.96
CA ASN A 312 7.99 -2.40 7.08
C ASN A 312 8.56 -3.75 6.66
N ASP A 313 8.09 -4.30 5.55
CA ASP A 313 8.61 -5.57 5.01
C ASP A 313 10.10 -5.46 4.66
N ILE A 314 10.50 -4.34 4.05
CA ILE A 314 11.91 -4.07 3.73
C ILE A 314 12.73 -3.93 5.01
N PHE A 315 12.27 -3.12 5.97
CA PHE A 315 12.96 -2.93 7.24
C PHE A 315 13.08 -4.23 8.02
N LYS A 316 12.07 -5.12 7.97
CA LYS A 316 12.13 -6.48 8.53
C LYS A 316 13.29 -7.28 7.96
N ILE A 317 13.42 -7.28 6.64
CA ILE A 317 14.45 -8.05 5.94
C ILE A 317 15.83 -7.52 6.31
N VAL A 318 16.04 -6.21 6.20
CA VAL A 318 17.38 -5.64 6.36
C VAL A 318 17.85 -5.60 7.82
N LEU A 319 16.93 -5.50 8.80
CA LEU A 319 17.28 -5.46 10.22
C LEU A 319 17.52 -6.84 10.84
N LYS A 320 17.00 -7.92 10.23
CA LYS A 320 17.17 -9.29 10.74
C LYS A 320 18.63 -9.76 10.72
N ASP A 321 19.44 -9.21 9.83
CA ASP A 321 20.84 -9.60 9.66
C ASP A 321 21.79 -8.83 10.62
N GLY A 322 21.28 -7.87 11.41
CA GLY A 322 22.03 -7.10 12.41
C GLY A 322 21.86 -7.62 13.85
N LYS A 323 22.96 -7.77 14.59
CA LYS A 323 22.93 -8.28 15.99
C LYS A 323 22.32 -7.30 17.02
N ASP A 324 22.45 -5.98 16.80
CA ASP A 324 21.92 -4.93 17.70
C ASP A 324 20.51 -4.43 17.32
N THR A 325 20.05 -4.78 16.11
CA THR A 325 18.77 -4.30 15.54
C THR A 325 17.57 -5.12 15.99
N ASN A 326 17.77 -6.34 16.50
CA ASN A 326 16.70 -7.23 16.97
C ASN A 326 15.79 -6.57 18.01
N LYS A 327 16.31 -5.83 19.00
CA LYS A 327 15.48 -5.17 20.02
C LYS A 327 14.65 -4.01 19.45
N LYS A 328 15.21 -3.22 18.52
CA LYS A 328 14.48 -2.12 17.84
C LYS A 328 13.42 -2.69 16.91
N MET A 329 13.75 -3.79 16.25
CA MET A 329 12.88 -4.55 15.37
C MET A 329 11.72 -5.16 16.16
N ASP A 330 11.95 -5.72 17.34
CA ASP A 330 10.91 -6.25 18.23
C ASP A 330 9.96 -5.15 18.73
N ASP A 331 10.46 -3.97 19.13
CA ASP A 331 9.61 -2.83 19.52
C ASP A 331 8.78 -2.29 18.34
N LEU A 332 9.38 -2.23 17.15
CA LEU A 332 8.70 -1.84 15.93
C LEU A 332 7.60 -2.85 15.56
N PHE A 333 7.88 -4.14 15.60
CA PHE A 333 6.89 -5.20 15.34
C PHE A 333 5.81 -5.28 16.39
N TYR A 334 6.17 -5.10 17.66
CA TYR A 334 5.21 -5.01 18.75
C TYR A 334 4.23 -3.87 18.47
N ARG A 335 4.68 -2.69 18.07
CA ARG A 335 3.78 -1.58 17.72
C ARG A 335 2.91 -1.90 16.50
N PHE A 336 3.47 -2.50 15.45
CA PHE A 336 2.70 -2.87 14.25
C PHE A 336 1.61 -3.89 14.52
N ASN A 337 1.93 -4.98 15.22
CA ASN A 337 0.96 -6.01 15.58
C ASN A 337 -0.18 -5.41 16.43
N TYR A 338 0.16 -4.51 17.36
CA TYR A 338 -0.85 -3.84 18.18
C TYR A 338 -1.70 -2.83 17.40
N LYS A 339 -1.14 -2.13 16.40
CA LYS A 339 -1.89 -1.25 15.50
C LYS A 339 -2.88 -2.05 14.64
N GLU A 340 -2.43 -3.15 14.02
CA GLU A 340 -3.32 -4.01 13.22
C GLU A 340 -4.45 -4.62 14.07
N LYS A 341 -4.13 -5.08 15.29
CA LYS A 341 -5.12 -5.51 16.28
C LYS A 341 -6.12 -4.37 16.60
N ALA A 342 -5.63 -3.15 16.86
CA ALA A 342 -6.49 -2.01 17.18
C ALA A 342 -7.43 -1.64 16.02
N ASP A 343 -6.95 -1.68 14.78
CA ASP A 343 -7.75 -1.39 13.59
C ASP A 343 -8.86 -2.43 13.41
N VAL A 344 -8.54 -3.73 13.52
CA VAL A 344 -9.53 -4.81 13.46
C VAL A 344 -10.57 -4.66 14.57
N LEU A 345 -10.13 -4.43 15.81
CA LEU A 345 -11.01 -4.23 16.96
C LEU A 345 -11.96 -3.03 16.74
N SER A 346 -11.44 -1.91 16.22
CA SER A 346 -12.21 -0.70 15.94
C SER A 346 -13.29 -0.92 14.88
N VAL A 347 -13.05 -1.80 13.91
CA VAL A 347 -14.01 -2.15 12.87
C VAL A 347 -15.08 -3.12 13.41
N ILE A 348 -14.69 -4.23 14.02
CA ILE A 348 -15.64 -5.28 14.44
C ILE A 348 -16.52 -4.82 15.61
N PHE A 349 -16.03 -3.91 16.47
CA PHE A 349 -16.79 -3.30 17.56
C PHE A 349 -17.27 -1.88 17.24
N LYS A 350 -17.30 -1.49 15.96
CA LYS A 350 -17.80 -0.18 15.54
C LYS A 350 -19.24 0.03 16.02
N ASN A 351 -19.47 1.13 16.73
CA ASN A 351 -20.76 1.53 17.31
C ASN A 351 -21.34 0.49 18.29
N ALA A 352 -20.50 -0.28 18.98
CA ALA A 352 -20.95 -1.30 19.92
C ALA A 352 -21.47 -0.74 21.25
N VAL A 353 -21.13 0.50 21.63
CA VAL A 353 -21.52 1.07 22.95
C VAL A 353 -23.03 0.97 23.18
N GLY A 354 -23.43 0.36 24.29
CA GLY A 354 -24.83 0.13 24.69
C GLY A 354 -25.57 -0.95 23.89
N LYS A 355 -24.87 -1.72 23.04
CA LYS A 355 -25.45 -2.77 22.18
C LYS A 355 -25.29 -4.17 22.78
N ASN A 356 -26.09 -5.11 22.29
CA ASN A 356 -26.00 -6.54 22.60
C ASN A 356 -25.11 -7.23 21.55
N ILE A 357 -23.91 -7.63 21.95
CA ILE A 357 -22.90 -8.21 21.06
C ILE A 357 -22.74 -9.70 21.38
N GLY A 358 -23.09 -10.55 20.41
CA GLY A 358 -22.74 -11.96 20.45
C GLY A 358 -21.30 -12.19 20.02
N ILE A 359 -20.57 -13.06 20.72
CA ILE A 359 -19.24 -13.54 20.31
C ILE A 359 -19.30 -15.07 20.21
N TYR A 360 -19.12 -15.58 19.00
CA TYR A 360 -19.23 -17.00 18.71
C TYR A 360 -17.85 -17.66 18.68
N GLY A 361 -17.59 -18.55 19.64
CA GLY A 361 -16.31 -19.17 19.95
C GLY A 361 -15.90 -18.85 21.38
N SER A 362 -15.62 -19.88 22.18
CA SER A 362 -15.21 -19.73 23.60
C SER A 362 -13.79 -20.26 23.88
N GLY A 363 -12.90 -20.19 22.88
CA GLY A 363 -11.50 -20.61 23.00
C GLY A 363 -10.56 -19.47 23.41
N ASP A 364 -9.25 -19.76 23.46
CA ASP A 364 -8.20 -18.76 23.76
C ASP A 364 -8.24 -17.55 22.83
N HIS A 365 -8.74 -17.76 21.61
CA HIS A 365 -8.91 -16.73 20.63
C HIS A 365 -9.82 -15.58 21.11
N THR A 366 -10.97 -15.92 21.69
CA THR A 366 -11.92 -14.95 22.27
C THR A 366 -11.35 -14.32 23.54
N THR A 367 -10.66 -15.09 24.37
CA THR A 367 -9.94 -14.58 25.55
C THR A 367 -8.97 -13.47 25.15
N ASN A 368 -8.16 -13.72 24.11
CA ASN A 368 -7.21 -12.75 23.60
C ASN A 368 -7.91 -11.56 22.92
N LEU A 369 -8.96 -11.78 22.14
CA LEU A 369 -9.76 -10.71 21.55
C LEU A 369 -10.22 -9.69 22.60
N ILE A 370 -10.80 -10.18 23.71
CA ILE A 370 -11.27 -9.34 24.83
C ILE A 370 -10.11 -8.68 25.57
N LYS A 371 -9.02 -9.41 25.83
CA LYS A 371 -7.79 -8.89 26.44
C LYS A 371 -7.23 -7.71 25.62
N TYR A 372 -7.11 -7.87 24.30
CA TYR A 372 -6.61 -6.83 23.41
C TYR A 372 -7.58 -5.67 23.27
N TYR A 373 -8.90 -5.90 23.23
CA TYR A 373 -9.90 -4.81 23.29
C TYR A 373 -9.69 -3.91 24.51
N LYS A 374 -9.63 -4.51 25.71
CA LYS A 374 -9.41 -3.77 26.96
C LYS A 374 -8.09 -3.01 26.96
N LYS A 375 -7.04 -3.61 26.41
CA LYS A 375 -5.71 -3.01 26.36
C LYS A 375 -5.58 -1.88 25.34
N LEU A 376 -6.23 -1.98 24.19
CA LEU A 376 -6.03 -1.09 23.04
C LEU A 376 -7.13 -0.04 22.86
N ILE A 377 -8.37 -0.39 23.18
CA ILE A 377 -9.55 0.47 22.98
C ILE A 377 -10.03 1.03 24.33
N GLY A 378 -10.06 0.20 25.37
CA GLY A 378 -10.48 0.56 26.72
C GLY A 378 -11.62 -0.32 27.23
N ASP A 379 -12.36 0.16 28.24
CA ASP A 379 -13.38 -0.64 28.90
C ASP A 379 -14.53 -1.04 27.96
N ILE A 380 -15.05 -2.25 28.15
CA ILE A 380 -16.21 -2.76 27.44
C ILE A 380 -17.45 -2.02 27.94
N LYS A 381 -18.10 -1.27 27.05
CA LYS A 381 -19.31 -0.48 27.33
C LYS A 381 -20.53 -1.04 26.59
N PHE A 382 -20.58 -2.35 26.42
CA PHE A 382 -21.63 -3.08 25.69
C PHE A 382 -21.85 -4.45 26.33
N ASN A 383 -23.01 -5.05 26.08
CA ASN A 383 -23.36 -6.34 26.63
C ASN A 383 -22.72 -7.44 25.76
N THR A 384 -22.12 -8.43 26.40
CA THR A 384 -21.43 -9.54 25.73
C THR A 384 -22.14 -10.86 26.00
N TYR A 385 -22.47 -11.59 24.94
CA TYR A 385 -23.06 -12.93 25.00
C TYR A 385 -22.13 -13.91 24.29
N TYR A 386 -21.76 -15.01 24.93
CA TYR A 386 -20.82 -15.98 24.37
C TYR A 386 -21.56 -17.21 23.85
N PHE A 387 -21.16 -17.72 22.70
CA PHE A 387 -21.75 -18.92 22.09
C PHE A 387 -20.65 -19.91 21.74
N ASP A 388 -20.98 -21.21 21.79
CA ASP A 388 -20.08 -22.26 21.33
C ASP A 388 -20.89 -23.41 20.72
N SER A 389 -20.35 -24.06 19.68
CA SER A 389 -20.99 -25.23 19.08
C SER A 389 -20.89 -26.48 19.98
N ASN A 390 -19.97 -26.50 20.94
CA ASN A 390 -19.79 -27.59 21.88
C ASN A 390 -20.82 -27.50 23.03
N SER A 391 -21.80 -28.39 23.01
CA SER A 391 -22.86 -28.45 24.02
C SER A 391 -22.37 -28.71 25.45
N LEU A 392 -21.19 -29.29 25.63
CA LEU A 392 -20.60 -29.50 26.95
C LEU A 392 -20.19 -28.19 27.64
N LYS A 393 -20.06 -27.10 26.89
CA LYS A 393 -19.69 -25.79 27.43
C LYS A 393 -20.89 -24.93 27.81
N TRP A 394 -22.10 -25.28 27.38
CA TRP A 394 -23.27 -24.43 27.62
C TRP A 394 -23.58 -24.31 29.12
N GLY A 395 -23.91 -23.10 29.57
CA GLY A 395 -24.17 -22.78 30.97
C GLY A 395 -22.91 -22.62 31.83
N THR A 396 -21.71 -22.83 31.27
CA THR A 396 -20.45 -22.61 32.01
C THR A 396 -20.04 -21.14 31.99
N GLU A 397 -19.35 -20.71 33.05
CA GLU A 397 -18.83 -19.34 33.17
C GLU A 397 -17.68 -19.11 32.19
N TYR A 398 -17.70 -17.98 31.48
CA TYR A 398 -16.66 -17.59 30.54
C TYR A 398 -16.54 -16.07 30.45
N LEU A 399 -15.35 -15.54 30.75
CA LEU A 399 -15.02 -14.10 30.71
C LEU A 399 -16.00 -13.18 31.47
N GLY A 400 -16.60 -13.67 32.56
CA GLY A 400 -17.57 -12.92 33.38
C GLY A 400 -19.01 -12.98 32.88
N GLY A 401 -19.31 -13.83 31.88
CA GLY A 401 -20.66 -14.21 31.45
C GLY A 401 -20.82 -15.73 31.44
N ILE A 402 -21.86 -16.22 30.76
CA ILE A 402 -22.07 -17.65 30.51
C ILE A 402 -22.02 -17.96 29.02
N ILE A 403 -21.68 -19.21 28.69
CA ILE A 403 -21.75 -19.70 27.31
C ILE A 403 -23.17 -20.17 27.02
N HIS A 404 -23.82 -19.58 26.02
CA HIS A 404 -25.16 -19.92 25.55
C HIS A 404 -25.11 -20.95 24.42
N SER A 405 -26.21 -21.69 24.29
CA SER A 405 -26.49 -22.47 23.10
C SER A 405 -26.73 -21.54 21.91
N PRO A 406 -26.28 -21.88 20.69
CA PRO A 406 -26.63 -21.13 19.50
C PRO A 406 -28.14 -21.03 19.24
N LYS A 407 -28.94 -21.92 19.84
CA LYS A 407 -30.41 -21.88 19.74
C LYS A 407 -31.04 -20.71 20.51
N GLU A 408 -30.32 -20.13 21.46
CA GLU A 408 -30.79 -19.00 22.29
C GLU A 408 -30.57 -17.64 21.59
N ILE A 409 -29.94 -17.62 20.41
CA ILE A 409 -29.54 -16.37 19.74
C ILE A 409 -30.74 -15.43 19.49
N ASP A 410 -31.86 -15.95 19.00
CA ASP A 410 -33.04 -15.16 18.69
C ASP A 410 -33.73 -14.59 19.94
N GLU A 411 -33.46 -15.16 21.11
CA GLU A 411 -34.04 -14.71 22.39
C GLU A 411 -33.27 -13.53 23.00
N LEU A 412 -32.03 -13.30 22.56
CA LEU A 412 -31.08 -12.37 23.19
C LEU A 412 -31.05 -10.97 22.55
N ASN A 413 -31.90 -10.70 21.56
CA ASN A 413 -32.01 -9.40 20.88
C ASN A 413 -30.65 -8.82 20.51
N LEU A 414 -29.83 -9.61 19.80
CA LEU A 414 -28.46 -9.22 19.45
C LEU A 414 -28.44 -8.18 18.32
N ASP A 415 -27.61 -7.14 18.48
CA ASP A 415 -27.35 -6.17 17.41
C ASP A 415 -26.37 -6.72 16.36
N ARG A 416 -25.46 -7.62 16.78
CA ARG A 416 -24.55 -8.35 15.91
C ARG A 416 -23.97 -9.59 16.58
N ILE A 417 -23.44 -10.49 15.74
CA ILE A 417 -22.64 -11.64 16.17
C ILE A 417 -21.25 -11.52 15.54
N ILE A 418 -20.21 -11.60 16.35
CA ILE A 418 -18.81 -11.62 15.93
C ILE A 418 -18.33 -13.07 16.00
N ILE A 419 -17.83 -13.62 14.90
CA ILE A 419 -17.27 -14.97 14.89
C ILE A 419 -15.80 -14.90 15.32
N SER A 420 -15.50 -15.44 16.49
CA SER A 420 -14.16 -15.47 17.07
C SER A 420 -13.63 -16.91 17.10
N SER A 421 -13.53 -17.48 15.89
CA SER A 421 -12.92 -18.79 15.66
C SER A 421 -12.10 -18.72 14.40
N TYR A 422 -10.79 -18.91 14.51
CA TYR A 422 -9.89 -18.86 13.35
C TYR A 422 -10.08 -20.07 12.42
N GLU A 423 -10.20 -21.27 12.98
CA GLU A 423 -10.26 -22.52 12.20
C GLU A 423 -11.65 -22.79 11.61
N TYR A 424 -12.71 -22.36 12.29
CA TYR A 424 -14.10 -22.73 11.96
C TYR A 424 -14.94 -21.53 11.51
N GLU A 425 -14.34 -20.40 11.15
CA GLU A 425 -15.08 -19.16 10.89
C GLU A 425 -16.14 -19.30 9.81
N GLU A 426 -15.79 -19.89 8.67
CA GLU A 426 -16.70 -20.03 7.52
C GLU A 426 -17.84 -21.02 7.81
N ASP A 427 -17.55 -22.09 8.56
CA ASP A 427 -18.57 -23.08 8.93
C ASP A 427 -19.57 -22.48 9.93
N ILE A 428 -19.07 -21.73 10.92
CA ILE A 428 -19.91 -20.98 11.85
C ILE A 428 -20.72 -19.92 11.10
N PHE A 429 -20.12 -19.22 10.14
CA PHE A 429 -20.82 -18.20 9.35
C PHE A 429 -21.97 -18.79 8.55
N LYS A 430 -21.77 -19.93 7.88
CA LYS A 430 -22.84 -20.64 7.17
C LYS A 430 -23.95 -21.06 8.13
N TYR A 431 -23.57 -21.69 9.24
CA TYR A 431 -24.52 -22.13 10.26
C TYR A 431 -25.37 -20.98 10.80
N LEU A 432 -24.75 -19.86 11.16
CA LEU A 432 -25.47 -18.68 11.67
C LEU A 432 -26.44 -18.08 10.64
N ASN A 433 -26.11 -18.09 9.35
CA ASN A 433 -27.02 -17.64 8.29
C ASN A 433 -28.23 -18.57 8.10
N GLU A 434 -28.11 -19.85 8.48
CA GLU A 434 -29.23 -20.79 8.43
C GLU A 434 -30.17 -20.61 9.63
N ILE A 435 -29.62 -20.29 10.80
CA ILE A 435 -30.40 -20.25 12.05
C ILE A 435 -30.83 -18.85 12.50
N THR A 436 -30.34 -17.79 11.87
CA THR A 436 -30.71 -16.40 12.20
C THR A 436 -31.15 -15.63 10.97
N SER A 437 -32.04 -14.64 11.15
CA SER A 437 -32.46 -13.73 10.10
C SER A 437 -32.39 -12.29 10.58
N GLY A 438 -31.75 -11.40 9.80
CA GLY A 438 -31.69 -9.96 10.07
C GLY A 438 -30.63 -9.52 11.09
N ILE A 439 -29.84 -10.43 11.66
CA ILE A 439 -28.71 -10.09 12.54
C ILE A 439 -27.45 -9.88 11.70
N ASN A 440 -26.69 -8.83 12.02
CA ASN A 440 -25.40 -8.57 11.36
C ASN A 440 -24.34 -9.56 11.86
N ILE A 441 -23.87 -10.46 11.00
CA ILE A 441 -22.80 -11.42 11.32
C ILE A 441 -21.46 -10.89 10.81
N VAL A 442 -20.51 -10.70 11.72
CA VAL A 442 -19.19 -10.14 11.46
C VAL A 442 -18.14 -11.24 11.58
N LYS A 443 -17.44 -11.49 10.48
CA LYS A 443 -16.22 -12.31 10.47
C LYS A 443 -15.01 -11.45 10.84
N ILE A 444 -14.13 -11.98 11.68
CA ILE A 444 -12.85 -11.33 12.04
C ILE A 444 -11.83 -11.56 10.91
N TYR A 445 -11.85 -12.77 10.38
CA TYR A 445 -11.08 -13.21 9.22
C TYR A 445 -11.94 -13.09 7.98
N ASN A 446 -11.33 -12.89 6.82
CA ASN A 446 -12.05 -12.83 5.56
C ASN A 446 -11.23 -13.71 4.62
N GLY A 447 -11.56 -15.01 4.57
CA GLY A 447 -11.12 -16.00 3.59
C GLY A 447 -9.66 -15.97 3.15
N ASP A 448 -8.92 -17.03 3.50
CA ASP A 448 -7.58 -17.38 3.03
C ASP A 448 -6.51 -16.28 3.13
N LYS A 449 -5.74 -16.32 4.23
CA LYS A 449 -4.51 -15.55 4.54
C LYS A 449 -4.67 -14.30 5.42
N LYS A 450 -5.28 -14.44 6.58
CA LYS A 450 -4.86 -13.63 7.74
C LYS A 450 -4.13 -14.55 8.71
N GLU A 451 -2.98 -14.14 9.23
CA GLU A 451 -2.39 -14.80 10.40
C GLU A 451 -3.38 -14.73 11.58
N ASN A 452 -3.32 -15.67 12.52
CA ASN A 452 -4.18 -15.64 13.70
C ASN A 452 -3.85 -14.39 14.54
N LEU A 453 -4.65 -13.34 14.34
CA LEU A 453 -4.37 -12.00 14.85
C LEU A 453 -4.45 -11.93 16.37
N PHE A 454 -5.24 -12.79 17.01
CA PHE A 454 -5.40 -12.80 18.47
C PHE A 454 -4.87 -14.10 19.08
N THR A 455 -3.73 -14.58 18.59
CA THR A 455 -2.83 -15.44 19.38
C THR A 455 -1.80 -14.59 20.12
N ASP A 456 -1.32 -15.12 21.24
CA ASP A 456 -0.26 -14.50 22.04
C ASP A 456 1.13 -14.69 21.39
#